data_AF-A0A928SM90-F1
#
_entry.id   AF-A0A928SM90-F1
#
_cell.length_a   1.000
_cell.length_b   1.000
_cell.length_c   1.000
_cell.angle_alpha   90.00
_cell.angle_beta   90.00
_cell.angle_gamma   90.00
#
_symmetry.space_group_name_H-M   'P 1'
#
loop_
_entity.id
_entity.type
_entity.pdbx_description
1 polymer ?
#
loop_
_entity_poly.entity_id
_entity_poly.type
_entity_poly.pdbx_seq_one_letter_code
_entity_poly.pdbx_strand_id
1 'polypeptide(L)'
;MPSRFHLPSGAQVELGVGEPIELDGPIGAELRALRVRLSVPLDALPLGDLHVLRAIARRLGLVDEPELAIRCSNCHGEFRVKPCSTLELGPFRDAELDDPEVDADFDFSRTHSIPAVRDDRDESRVRLAPCSVGQARELHRALSRDRPLRVTSRVVRGMGIVELDGETDPRRIARLLAAASDDCFDAVGALFEDAHYPPRLDVPHACPSCGLSEWLSVPLSRELSLEPSDDAAPPPPPDDRSFMDLDEFEALVREEAASAYADLGVREIDLAVIEGPAEVDDGGEPLLGCYRPPDPEGLVPRPAEIRLFYRTFANIAHDEGAYDVRAEVRETIRHELEHHFGHLSGDDPLDDEEHAEIQREHARRVGQRELERRAVRSFWSELRTFFARTWLVWLIALSVTLLAVLAESR
;
A
#
# COMPACT_ATOMS: atom_id res chain seq x y z
N MET A 1 19.45 6.68 19.09
CA MET A 1 20.05 5.38 19.50
C MET A 1 20.29 4.56 18.24
N PRO A 2 21.38 3.78 18.16
CA PRO A 2 21.58 2.88 17.03
C PRO A 2 20.39 1.93 16.92
N SER A 3 19.88 1.75 15.71
CA SER A 3 18.74 0.89 15.42
C SER A 3 19.22 -0.20 14.47
N ARG A 4 18.98 -1.47 14.82
CA ARG A 4 19.33 -2.62 14.00
C ARG A 4 18.10 -3.06 13.20
N PHE A 5 18.31 -3.39 11.94
CA PHE A 5 17.30 -3.91 11.04
C PHE A 5 17.87 -5.08 10.22
N HIS A 6 16.95 -5.91 9.75
CA HIS A 6 17.12 -6.98 8.78
C HIS A 6 16.55 -6.50 7.45
N LEU A 7 17.26 -6.77 6.37
CA LEU A 7 16.85 -6.45 5.00
C LEU A 7 16.36 -7.74 4.31
N PRO A 8 15.58 -7.63 3.21
CA PRO A 8 15.02 -8.79 2.52
C PRO A 8 16.03 -9.89 2.17
N SER A 9 17.25 -9.52 1.76
CA SER A 9 18.29 -10.52 1.47
C SER A 9 18.85 -11.28 2.68
N GLY A 10 18.41 -10.96 3.89
CA GLY A 10 18.96 -11.44 5.16
C GLY A 10 20.16 -10.62 5.67
N ALA A 11 20.60 -9.60 4.93
CA ALA A 11 21.61 -8.67 5.41
C ALA A 11 21.13 -7.91 6.66
N GLN A 12 22.06 -7.64 7.57
CA GLN A 12 21.79 -6.83 8.76
C GLN A 12 22.41 -5.45 8.60
N VAL A 13 21.67 -4.43 9.03
CA VAL A 13 22.12 -3.04 9.04
C VAL A 13 21.92 -2.42 10.41
N GLU A 14 22.94 -1.71 10.89
CA GLU A 14 22.83 -0.83 12.05
C GLU A 14 22.96 0.63 11.61
N LEU A 15 21.92 1.43 11.87
CA LEU A 15 21.87 2.84 11.52
C LEU A 15 22.49 3.73 12.60
N GLY A 16 23.15 4.81 12.17
CA GLY A 16 23.77 5.81 13.05
C GLY A 16 25.15 5.40 13.58
N VAL A 17 25.70 4.28 13.11
CA VAL A 17 27.03 3.77 13.45
C VAL A 17 27.77 3.37 12.17
N GLY A 18 29.09 3.25 12.23
CA GLY A 18 29.89 2.80 11.09
C GLY A 18 30.29 3.91 10.12
N GLU A 19 30.39 3.55 8.85
CA GLU A 19 30.93 4.39 7.78
C GLU A 19 29.81 5.11 7.02
N PRO A 20 30.07 6.31 6.47
CA PRO A 20 29.12 6.95 5.58
C PRO A 20 28.90 6.12 4.32
N ILE A 21 27.69 6.14 3.77
CA ILE A 21 27.41 5.52 2.47
C ILE A 21 28.05 6.36 1.37
N GLU A 22 29.04 5.79 0.68
CA GLU A 22 29.68 6.40 -0.48
C GLU A 22 29.15 5.77 -1.76
N LEU A 23 28.16 6.43 -2.37
CA LEU A 23 27.62 6.08 -3.68
C LEU A 23 27.62 7.31 -4.59
N ASP A 24 27.74 7.06 -5.89
CA ASP A 24 27.58 8.07 -6.91
C ASP A 24 26.09 8.28 -7.23
N GLY A 25 25.75 9.48 -7.71
CA GLY A 25 24.42 9.80 -8.19
C GLY A 25 23.41 10.26 -7.14
N PRO A 26 22.14 10.45 -7.56
CA PRO A 26 21.11 11.05 -6.71
C PRO A 26 20.94 10.31 -5.38
N ILE A 27 20.82 8.98 -5.43
CA ILE A 27 20.74 8.11 -4.24
C ILE A 27 21.94 8.32 -3.32
N GLY A 28 23.14 8.38 -3.89
CA GLY A 28 24.36 8.58 -3.10
C GLY A 28 24.44 9.97 -2.46
N ALA A 29 23.88 10.99 -3.11
CA ALA A 29 23.74 12.32 -2.51
C ALA A 29 22.78 12.31 -1.33
N GLU A 30 21.63 11.64 -1.46
CA GLU A 30 20.63 11.47 -0.39
C GLU A 30 21.22 10.74 0.83
N LEU A 31 21.96 9.65 0.59
CA LEU A 31 22.47 8.78 1.65
C LEU A 31 23.82 9.21 2.24
N ARG A 32 24.46 10.26 1.72
CA ARG A 32 25.83 10.63 2.11
C ARG A 32 26.01 10.92 3.60
N ALA A 33 24.97 11.47 4.23
CA ALA A 33 24.97 11.77 5.67
C ALA A 33 24.66 10.53 6.53
N LEU A 34 24.10 9.48 5.93
CA LEU A 34 23.72 8.26 6.62
C LEU A 34 24.97 7.44 6.94
N ARG A 35 25.16 7.16 8.22
CA ARG A 35 26.19 6.23 8.71
C ARG A 35 25.58 4.88 8.99
N VAL A 36 26.16 3.85 8.39
CA VAL A 36 25.67 2.47 8.53
C VAL A 36 26.81 1.49 8.82
N ARG A 37 26.49 0.44 9.56
CA ARG A 37 27.27 -0.79 9.61
C ARG A 37 26.46 -1.90 8.96
N LEU A 38 26.94 -2.42 7.85
CA LEU A 38 26.34 -3.52 7.12
C LEU A 38 27.04 -4.84 7.46
N SER A 39 26.29 -5.94 7.48
CA SER A 39 26.87 -7.29 7.61
C SER A 39 27.57 -7.78 6.33
N VAL A 40 27.33 -7.10 5.20
CA VAL A 40 27.96 -7.36 3.90
C VAL A 40 28.54 -6.05 3.34
N PRO A 41 29.56 -6.11 2.46
CA PRO A 41 30.05 -4.91 1.78
C PRO A 41 28.95 -4.22 0.97
N LEU A 42 28.93 -2.88 0.95
CA LEU A 42 27.92 -2.10 0.24
C LEU A 42 27.78 -2.50 -1.24
N ASP A 43 28.88 -2.74 -1.95
CA ASP A 43 28.89 -3.15 -3.35
C ASP A 43 28.25 -4.51 -3.62
N ALA A 44 28.23 -5.38 -2.61
CA ALA A 44 27.65 -6.70 -2.67
C ALA A 44 26.19 -6.73 -2.18
N LEU A 45 25.69 -5.63 -1.60
CA LEU A 45 24.31 -5.52 -1.17
C LEU A 45 23.38 -5.61 -2.40
N PRO A 46 22.30 -6.42 -2.35
CA PRO A 46 21.27 -6.38 -3.39
C PRO A 46 20.70 -4.98 -3.55
N LEU A 47 20.33 -4.62 -4.76
CA LEU A 47 19.83 -3.28 -5.04
C LEU A 47 18.52 -2.99 -4.29
N GLY A 48 17.61 -3.97 -4.18
CA GLY A 48 16.38 -3.80 -3.40
C GLY A 48 16.60 -3.58 -1.91
N ASP A 49 17.61 -4.21 -1.33
CA ASP A 49 18.02 -3.95 0.06
C ASP A 49 18.49 -2.50 0.26
N LEU A 50 19.13 -1.90 -0.75
CA LEU A 50 19.50 -0.47 -0.71
C LEU A 50 18.25 0.42 -0.72
N HIS A 51 17.23 0.09 -1.51
CA HIS A 51 15.98 0.86 -1.56
C HIS A 51 15.19 0.76 -0.26
N VAL A 52 15.12 -0.44 0.33
CA VAL A 52 14.56 -0.64 1.68
C VAL A 52 15.32 0.19 2.72
N LEU A 53 16.66 0.17 2.69
CA LEU A 53 17.48 0.99 3.57
C LEU A 53 17.18 2.49 3.40
N ARG A 54 16.98 2.96 2.17
CA ARG A 54 16.61 4.35 1.85
C ARG A 54 15.25 4.69 2.47
N ALA A 55 14.25 3.83 2.33
CA ALA A 55 12.92 4.01 2.90
C ALA A 55 12.93 4.03 4.45
N ILE A 56 13.64 3.09 5.08
CA ILE A 56 13.80 3.05 6.54
C ILE A 56 14.49 4.33 7.05
N ALA A 57 15.54 4.79 6.37
CA ALA A 57 16.26 6.00 6.76
C ALA A 57 15.35 7.25 6.71
N ARG A 58 14.50 7.37 5.69
CA ARG A 58 13.49 8.45 5.57
C ARG A 58 12.39 8.33 6.63
N ARG A 59 11.85 7.13 6.85
CA ARG A 59 10.87 6.84 7.92
C ARG A 59 11.36 7.29 9.30
N LEU A 60 12.66 7.12 9.57
CA LEU A 60 13.30 7.49 10.83
C LEU A 60 13.75 8.95 10.89
N GLY A 61 13.58 9.74 9.81
CA GLY A 61 14.03 11.12 9.72
C GLY A 61 15.56 11.29 9.69
N LEU A 62 16.30 10.24 9.29
CA LEU A 62 17.76 10.29 9.12
C LEU A 62 18.17 10.85 7.76
N VAL A 63 17.28 10.74 6.78
CA VAL A 63 17.37 11.34 5.45
C VAL A 63 16.13 12.20 5.27
N ASP A 64 16.30 13.39 4.72
CA ASP A 64 15.19 14.29 4.47
C ASP A 64 14.23 13.72 3.42
N GLU A 65 12.95 13.91 3.65
CA GLU A 65 11.89 13.55 2.70
C GLU A 65 10.85 14.67 2.70
N PRO A 66 10.65 15.35 1.55
CA PRO A 66 9.67 16.41 1.45
C PRO A 66 8.25 15.85 1.57
N GLU A 67 7.33 16.70 2.03
CA GLU A 67 5.91 16.40 1.92
C GLU A 67 5.46 16.53 0.46
N LEU A 68 4.64 15.58 0.04
CA LEU A 68 3.99 15.57 -1.27
C LEU A 68 2.49 15.83 -1.08
N ALA A 69 1.90 16.65 -1.95
CA ALA A 69 0.46 16.73 -2.10
C ALA A 69 -0.01 15.61 -3.02
N ILE A 70 -0.92 14.77 -2.53
CA ILE A 70 -1.58 13.71 -3.30
C ILE A 70 -3.09 13.95 -3.29
N ARG A 71 -3.79 13.38 -4.27
CA ARG A 71 -5.23 13.52 -4.40
C ARG A 71 -5.90 12.16 -4.21
N CYS A 72 -6.92 12.12 -3.36
CA CYS A 72 -7.65 10.89 -3.10
C CYS A 72 -8.41 10.41 -4.34
N SER A 73 -8.26 9.15 -4.72
CA SER A 73 -8.99 8.50 -5.82
C SER A 73 -10.48 8.39 -5.53
N ASN A 74 -10.90 8.22 -4.27
CA ASN A 74 -12.32 8.15 -3.89
C ASN A 74 -12.97 9.55 -3.77
N CYS A 75 -12.53 10.39 -2.82
CA CYS A 75 -13.19 11.68 -2.56
C CYS A 75 -12.62 12.87 -3.34
N HIS A 76 -11.50 12.69 -4.03
CA HIS A 76 -10.79 13.74 -4.77
C HIS A 76 -10.26 14.91 -3.95
N GLY A 77 -10.32 14.80 -2.62
CA GLY A 77 -9.66 15.73 -1.72
C GLY A 77 -8.15 15.63 -1.83
N GLU A 78 -7.48 16.78 -1.87
CA GLU A 78 -6.03 16.86 -1.79
C GLU A 78 -5.58 16.78 -0.33
N PHE A 79 -4.54 16.00 -0.06
CA PHE A 79 -3.91 15.93 1.26
C PHE A 79 -2.40 15.75 1.13
N ARG A 80 -1.66 16.14 2.17
CA ARG A 80 -0.20 16.08 2.17
C ARG A 80 0.31 14.93 3.00
N VAL A 81 1.29 14.22 2.46
CA VAL A 81 1.91 13.06 3.11
C VAL A 81 3.42 13.14 3.02
N LYS A 82 4.10 12.55 3.99
CA LYS A 82 5.51 12.15 3.82
C LYS A 82 5.49 10.70 3.36
N PRO A 83 5.95 10.37 2.14
CA PRO A 83 5.73 9.05 1.55
C PRO A 83 6.15 7.88 2.47
N CYS A 84 7.35 7.92 3.03
CA CYS A 84 7.84 6.85 3.90
C CYS A 84 7.25 6.88 5.32
N SER A 85 6.33 7.77 5.67
CA SER A 85 5.88 7.97 7.06
C SER A 85 4.95 6.89 7.59
N THR A 86 4.33 6.10 6.72
CA THR A 86 3.48 4.96 7.11
C THR A 86 4.20 3.61 6.94
N LEU A 87 5.46 3.61 6.47
CA LEU A 87 6.28 2.40 6.40
C LEU A 87 6.39 1.75 7.77
N GLU A 88 5.93 0.50 7.84
CA GLU A 88 5.97 -0.31 9.03
C GLU A 88 7.35 -0.92 9.24
N LEU A 89 7.93 -0.66 10.42
CA LEU A 89 9.31 -1.05 10.73
C LEU A 89 9.41 -2.37 11.48
N GLY A 90 8.29 -2.92 11.95
CA GLY A 90 8.22 -4.20 12.66
C GLY A 90 8.91 -5.34 11.90
N PRO A 91 8.54 -5.61 10.63
CA PRO A 91 9.07 -6.72 9.84
C PRO A 91 10.60 -6.67 9.74
N PHE A 92 11.14 -5.49 9.44
CA PHE A 92 12.58 -5.26 9.36
C PHE A 92 13.29 -5.35 10.72
N ARG A 93 12.64 -4.99 11.83
CA ARG A 93 13.25 -5.09 13.17
C ARG A 93 13.33 -6.52 13.67
N ASP A 94 12.33 -7.32 13.33
CA ASP A 94 12.13 -8.66 13.89
C ASP A 94 12.51 -9.79 12.94
N ALA A 95 12.92 -9.47 11.71
CA ALA A 95 13.19 -10.41 10.63
C ALA A 95 11.95 -11.24 10.24
N GLU A 96 10.77 -10.61 10.20
CA GLU A 96 9.51 -11.19 9.72
C GLU A 96 9.33 -10.79 8.24
N LEU A 97 10.22 -11.29 7.37
CA LEU A 97 10.33 -10.94 5.94
C LEU A 97 10.18 -12.20 5.07
N ASP A 98 9.14 -12.99 5.33
CA ASP A 98 8.84 -14.26 4.69
C ASP A 98 7.37 -14.37 4.23
N ASP A 99 6.68 -13.24 4.13
CA ASP A 99 5.30 -13.21 3.63
C ASP A 99 5.25 -13.47 2.11
N PRO A 100 4.41 -14.40 1.64
CA PRO A 100 4.42 -14.85 0.25
C PRO A 100 3.98 -13.79 -0.77
N GLU A 101 3.34 -12.69 -0.37
CA GLU A 101 2.91 -11.64 -1.30
C GLU A 101 3.66 -10.33 -1.04
N VAL A 102 3.71 -9.85 0.20
CA VAL A 102 4.35 -8.55 0.48
C VAL A 102 5.88 -8.65 0.52
N ASP A 103 6.46 -9.84 0.71
CA ASP A 103 7.89 -10.11 0.55
C ASP A 103 8.20 -10.93 -0.72
N ALA A 104 7.26 -11.00 -1.67
CA ALA A 104 7.46 -11.78 -2.88
C ALA A 104 8.70 -11.31 -3.66
N ASP A 105 9.58 -12.26 -3.96
CA ASP A 105 10.71 -12.02 -4.86
C ASP A 105 10.24 -11.87 -6.30
N PHE A 106 10.90 -10.99 -7.06
CA PHE A 106 10.73 -10.91 -8.49
C PHE A 106 11.22 -12.20 -9.18
N ASP A 107 10.42 -12.76 -10.09
CA ASP A 107 10.78 -13.97 -10.84
C ASP A 107 11.77 -13.67 -11.98
N PHE A 108 13.06 -13.61 -11.65
CA PHE A 108 14.14 -13.44 -12.63
C PHE A 108 14.30 -14.61 -13.62
N SER A 109 13.62 -15.74 -13.40
CA SER A 109 13.64 -16.86 -14.33
C SER A 109 12.72 -16.62 -15.53
N ARG A 110 11.72 -15.75 -15.37
CA ARG A 110 10.72 -15.42 -16.38
C ARG A 110 11.24 -14.41 -17.40
N THR A 111 10.70 -14.50 -18.60
CA THR A 111 10.84 -13.45 -19.63
C THR A 111 9.57 -12.61 -19.63
N HIS A 112 9.75 -11.30 -19.64
CA HIS A 112 8.69 -10.32 -19.53
C HIS A 112 8.44 -9.69 -20.89
N SER A 113 7.16 -9.46 -21.16
CA SER A 113 6.68 -8.76 -22.34
C SER A 113 6.84 -7.25 -22.16
N ILE A 114 7.28 -6.57 -23.21
CA ILE A 114 7.34 -5.11 -23.30
C ILE A 114 6.87 -4.67 -24.69
N PRO A 115 6.47 -3.39 -24.88
CA PRO A 115 6.25 -2.83 -26.20
C PRO A 115 7.42 -3.11 -27.14
N ALA A 116 7.12 -3.21 -28.43
CA ALA A 116 8.13 -3.59 -29.41
C ALA A 116 9.30 -2.60 -29.44
N VAL A 117 10.52 -3.13 -29.31
CA VAL A 117 11.77 -2.36 -29.44
C VAL A 117 12.02 -2.01 -30.91
N ARG A 118 11.35 -2.69 -31.84
CA ARG A 118 11.46 -2.49 -33.29
C ARG A 118 10.07 -2.46 -33.91
N ASP A 119 9.87 -1.53 -34.84
CA ASP A 119 8.59 -1.32 -35.54
C ASP A 119 8.09 -2.53 -36.36
N ASP A 120 8.90 -3.59 -36.53
CA ASP A 120 8.53 -4.78 -37.29
C ASP A 120 7.85 -5.87 -36.44
N ARG A 121 7.54 -5.58 -35.17
CA ARG A 121 6.89 -6.48 -34.22
C ARG A 121 5.86 -5.74 -33.40
N ASP A 122 4.90 -6.48 -32.85
CA ASP A 122 3.90 -5.94 -31.92
C ASP A 122 4.42 -5.92 -30.46
N GLU A 123 5.37 -6.79 -30.13
CA GLU A 123 5.89 -6.97 -28.77
C GLU A 123 7.36 -7.44 -28.78
N SER A 124 8.10 -7.02 -27.75
CA SER A 124 9.46 -7.49 -27.46
C SER A 124 9.52 -8.18 -26.10
N ARG A 125 10.58 -8.94 -25.88
CA ARG A 125 10.78 -9.75 -24.67
C ARG A 125 12.07 -9.36 -23.97
N VAL A 126 12.02 -9.15 -22.67
CA VAL A 126 13.18 -8.82 -21.84
C VAL A 126 13.33 -9.80 -20.69
N ARG A 127 14.56 -10.14 -20.33
CA ARG A 127 14.86 -10.91 -19.12
C ARG A 127 15.88 -10.17 -18.28
N LEU A 128 15.57 -10.04 -17.00
CA LEU A 128 16.41 -9.40 -16.00
C LEU A 128 17.18 -10.45 -15.18
N ALA A 129 18.14 -9.98 -14.41
CA ALA A 129 18.82 -10.75 -13.38
C ALA A 129 18.98 -9.89 -12.11
N PRO A 130 19.15 -10.53 -10.93
CA PRO A 130 19.42 -9.78 -9.71
C PRO A 130 20.61 -8.84 -9.88
N CYS A 131 20.47 -7.62 -9.36
CA CYS A 131 21.47 -6.57 -9.45
C CYS A 131 21.94 -6.18 -8.04
N SER A 132 23.26 -6.08 -7.85
CA SER A 132 23.85 -5.49 -6.65
C SER A 132 24.09 -4.00 -6.81
N VAL A 133 24.25 -3.28 -5.70
CA VAL A 133 24.63 -1.86 -5.69
C VAL A 133 25.91 -1.61 -6.51
N GLY A 134 26.89 -2.50 -6.42
CA GLY A 134 28.13 -2.42 -7.19
C GLY A 134 27.92 -2.53 -8.71
N GLN A 135 26.98 -3.38 -9.15
CA GLN A 135 26.61 -3.52 -10.57
C GLN A 135 25.82 -2.30 -11.06
N ALA A 136 24.89 -1.79 -10.25
CA ALA A 136 24.07 -0.62 -10.55
C ALA A 136 24.84 0.72 -10.57
N ARG A 137 26.07 0.76 -10.05
CA ARG A 137 26.87 1.98 -9.93
C ARG A 137 26.98 2.78 -11.23
N GLU A 138 27.17 2.13 -12.38
CA GLU A 138 27.30 2.82 -13.66
C GLU A 138 25.97 3.41 -14.15
N LEU A 139 24.84 2.81 -13.77
CA LEU A 139 23.51 3.38 -13.97
C LEU A 139 23.35 4.64 -13.12
N HIS A 140 23.62 4.58 -11.81
CA HIS A 140 23.52 5.75 -10.92
C HIS A 140 24.42 6.91 -11.35
N ARG A 141 25.64 6.63 -11.82
CA ARG A 141 26.54 7.64 -12.41
C ARG A 141 26.03 8.24 -13.70
N ALA A 142 25.26 7.49 -14.48
CA ALA A 142 24.67 7.99 -15.71
C ALA A 142 23.50 8.92 -15.40
N LEU A 143 22.66 8.55 -14.44
CA LEU A 143 21.52 9.32 -13.93
C LEU A 143 21.93 10.59 -13.18
N SER A 144 23.14 10.63 -12.61
CA SER A 144 23.66 11.81 -11.91
C SER A 144 24.01 12.99 -12.83
N ARG A 145 23.92 12.80 -14.14
CA ARG A 145 24.34 13.81 -15.12
C ARG A 145 23.13 14.67 -15.44
N ASP A 146 23.37 15.97 -15.53
CA ASP A 146 22.38 16.95 -15.99
C ASP A 146 22.20 16.90 -17.53
N ARG A 147 21.99 15.70 -18.06
CA ARG A 147 21.87 15.38 -19.50
C ARG A 147 20.99 14.14 -19.68
N PRO A 148 20.33 14.00 -20.85
CA PRO A 148 19.56 12.80 -21.16
C PRO A 148 20.38 11.51 -20.94
N LEU A 149 19.72 10.50 -20.38
CA LEU A 149 20.34 9.22 -20.09
C LEU A 149 20.85 8.57 -21.37
N ARG A 150 22.17 8.45 -21.50
CA ARG A 150 22.78 7.72 -22.60
C ARG A 150 22.84 6.23 -22.26
N VAL A 151 22.01 5.42 -22.91
CA VAL A 151 22.03 3.96 -22.75
C VAL A 151 23.32 3.39 -23.32
N THR A 152 24.15 2.81 -22.45
CA THR A 152 25.41 2.15 -22.82
C THR A 152 25.42 0.71 -22.32
N SER A 153 26.35 -0.12 -22.79
CA SER A 153 26.50 -1.50 -22.28
C SER A 153 26.71 -1.59 -20.76
N ARG A 154 27.20 -0.52 -20.11
CA ARG A 154 27.34 -0.47 -18.65
C ARG A 154 26.03 -0.13 -17.95
N VAL A 155 25.23 0.76 -18.55
CA VAL A 155 23.87 1.09 -18.08
C VAL A 155 22.98 -0.14 -18.19
N VAL A 156 22.99 -0.85 -19.33
CA VAL A 156 22.25 -2.11 -19.52
C VAL A 156 22.58 -3.14 -18.43
N ARG A 157 23.87 -3.31 -18.09
CA ARG A 157 24.28 -4.20 -16.99
C ARG A 157 23.84 -3.69 -15.63
N GLY A 158 23.89 -2.38 -15.40
CA GLY A 158 23.42 -1.76 -14.16
C GLY A 158 21.91 -1.85 -13.97
N MET A 159 21.16 -1.96 -15.07
CA MET A 159 19.72 -2.25 -15.08
C MET A 159 19.41 -3.76 -14.92
N GLY A 160 20.42 -4.63 -14.80
CA GLY A 160 20.20 -6.07 -14.68
C GLY A 160 19.72 -6.77 -15.96
N ILE A 161 19.69 -6.09 -17.12
CA ILE A 161 19.19 -6.68 -18.37
C ILE A 161 20.21 -7.70 -18.91
N VAL A 162 19.80 -8.98 -18.97
CA VAL A 162 20.64 -10.08 -19.47
C VAL A 162 20.26 -10.53 -20.87
N GLU A 163 19.03 -10.26 -21.32
CA GLU A 163 18.54 -10.62 -22.64
C GLU A 163 17.45 -9.65 -23.10
N LEU A 164 17.45 -9.28 -24.38
CA LEU A 164 16.40 -8.51 -25.04
C LEU A 164 16.13 -9.11 -26.43
N ASP A 165 14.96 -9.68 -26.66
CA ASP A 165 14.58 -10.38 -27.90
C ASP A 165 15.59 -11.43 -28.35
N GLY A 166 16.14 -12.20 -27.40
CA GLY A 166 17.17 -13.21 -27.65
C GLY A 166 18.58 -12.65 -27.88
N GLU A 167 18.76 -11.33 -27.89
CA GLU A 167 20.09 -10.70 -27.91
C GLU A 167 20.66 -10.64 -26.49
N THR A 168 21.90 -11.11 -26.32
CA THR A 168 22.58 -11.17 -25.02
C THR A 168 23.85 -10.31 -24.96
N ASP A 169 24.32 -9.74 -26.08
CA ASP A 169 25.44 -8.79 -26.07
C ASP A 169 24.98 -7.43 -25.55
N PRO A 170 25.46 -6.95 -24.39
CA PRO A 170 25.03 -5.68 -23.80
C PRO A 170 25.29 -4.47 -24.71
N ARG A 171 26.24 -4.54 -25.64
CA ARG A 171 26.49 -3.46 -26.61
C ARG A 171 25.45 -3.40 -27.72
N ARG A 172 24.83 -4.54 -28.04
CA ARG A 172 23.73 -4.61 -29.01
C ARG A 172 22.42 -4.24 -28.34
N ILE A 173 22.15 -4.78 -27.14
CA ILE A 173 21.00 -4.39 -26.31
C ILE A 173 20.97 -2.87 -26.11
N ALA A 174 22.10 -2.26 -25.71
CA ALA A 174 22.16 -0.81 -25.52
C ALA A 174 21.82 0.00 -26.78
N ARG A 175 22.16 -0.51 -27.98
CA ARG A 175 21.81 0.15 -29.25
C ARG A 175 20.34 -0.02 -29.60
N LEU A 176 19.75 -1.15 -29.24
CA LEU A 176 18.32 -1.39 -29.43
C LEU A 176 17.51 -0.47 -28.52
N LEU A 177 17.82 -0.43 -27.22
CA LEU A 177 17.15 0.46 -26.27
C LEU A 177 17.37 1.94 -26.58
N ALA A 178 18.55 2.34 -27.06
CA ALA A 178 18.80 3.73 -27.46
C ALA A 178 18.01 4.17 -28.72
N ALA A 179 17.40 3.23 -29.44
CA ALA A 179 16.56 3.48 -30.61
C ALA A 179 15.09 3.10 -30.37
N ALA A 180 14.75 2.63 -29.17
CA ALA A 180 13.40 2.24 -28.80
C ALA A 180 12.50 3.49 -28.63
N SER A 181 11.19 3.29 -28.68
CA SER A 181 10.24 4.32 -28.28
C SER A 181 10.33 4.62 -26.79
N ASP A 182 9.81 5.78 -26.38
CA ASP A 182 9.71 6.16 -24.96
C ASP A 182 8.83 5.14 -24.20
N ASP A 183 7.67 4.76 -24.74
CA ASP A 183 6.81 3.70 -24.17
C ASP A 183 7.55 2.38 -23.90
N CYS A 184 8.43 1.96 -24.81
CA CYS A 184 9.23 0.76 -24.63
C CYS A 184 10.28 0.95 -23.53
N PHE A 185 10.90 2.13 -23.46
CA PHE A 185 11.88 2.45 -22.42
C PHE A 185 11.22 2.55 -21.04
N ASP A 186 10.03 3.15 -20.96
CA ASP A 186 9.22 3.26 -19.74
C ASP A 186 8.79 1.89 -19.23
N ALA A 187 8.36 0.98 -20.12
CA ALA A 187 8.06 -0.40 -19.76
C ALA A 187 9.27 -1.16 -19.20
N VAL A 188 10.48 -0.91 -19.75
CA VAL A 188 11.72 -1.46 -19.19
C VAL A 188 12.06 -0.81 -17.84
N GLY A 189 11.75 0.47 -17.67
CA GLY A 189 11.86 1.19 -16.40
C GLY A 189 10.95 0.58 -15.33
N ALA A 190 9.67 0.37 -15.64
CA ALA A 190 8.71 -0.28 -14.76
C ALA A 190 9.18 -1.69 -14.34
N LEU A 191 9.65 -2.51 -15.28
CA LEU A 191 10.20 -3.83 -14.96
C LEU A 191 11.46 -3.77 -14.08
N PHE A 192 12.30 -2.75 -14.25
CA PHE A 192 13.44 -2.51 -13.36
C PHE A 192 12.97 -2.15 -11.95
N GLU A 193 11.91 -1.35 -11.83
CA GLU A 193 11.32 -1.01 -10.54
C GLU A 193 10.72 -2.24 -9.87
N ASP A 194 9.87 -3.01 -10.56
CA ASP A 194 9.29 -4.27 -10.05
C ASP A 194 10.37 -5.26 -9.58
N ALA A 195 11.49 -5.32 -10.29
CA ALA A 195 12.58 -6.25 -9.97
C ALA A 195 13.41 -5.84 -8.75
N HIS A 196 13.38 -4.57 -8.36
CA HIS A 196 14.31 -4.03 -7.37
C HIS A 196 13.64 -3.24 -6.25
N TYR A 197 12.35 -2.92 -6.34
CA TYR A 197 11.56 -2.35 -5.25
C TYR A 197 10.61 -3.44 -4.74
N PRO A 198 10.91 -4.07 -3.59
CA PRO A 198 10.06 -5.14 -3.07
C PRO A 198 8.65 -4.61 -2.75
N PRO A 199 7.60 -5.44 -2.92
CA PRO A 199 6.20 -5.03 -2.70
C PRO A 199 5.92 -4.43 -1.31
N ARG A 200 6.70 -4.81 -0.28
CA ARG A 200 6.64 -4.21 1.07
C ARG A 200 6.89 -2.69 1.09
N LEU A 201 7.45 -2.14 0.02
CA LEU A 201 7.64 -0.71 -0.15
C LEU A 201 6.39 0.01 -0.69
N ASP A 202 5.29 -0.69 -0.93
CA ASP A 202 3.99 -0.08 -1.13
C ASP A 202 3.30 0.10 0.23
N VAL A 203 3.13 1.37 0.63
CA VAL A 203 2.63 1.73 1.96
C VAL A 203 1.34 2.54 1.86
N PRO A 204 0.36 2.31 2.75
CA PRO A 204 -0.92 2.98 2.67
C PRO A 204 -0.85 4.36 3.32
N HIS A 205 -1.64 5.30 2.80
CA HIS A 205 -1.87 6.62 3.38
C HIS A 205 -3.37 6.91 3.41
N ALA A 206 -3.96 6.84 4.60
CA ALA A 206 -5.38 7.09 4.78
C ALA A 206 -5.74 8.56 4.48
N CYS A 207 -6.70 8.75 3.59
CA CYS A 207 -7.27 10.05 3.29
C CYS A 207 -7.98 10.60 4.54
N PRO A 208 -7.62 11.79 5.05
CA PRO A 208 -8.23 12.34 6.26
C PRO A 208 -9.71 12.72 6.08
N SER A 209 -10.21 12.76 4.84
CA SER A 209 -11.60 13.14 4.55
C SER A 209 -12.56 11.96 4.42
N CYS A 210 -12.12 10.84 3.85
CA CYS A 210 -13.00 9.69 3.57
C CYS A 210 -12.50 8.36 4.13
N GLY A 211 -11.26 8.30 4.64
CA GLY A 211 -10.68 7.07 5.19
C GLY A 211 -9.92 6.21 4.18
N LEU A 212 -10.14 6.38 2.87
CA LEU A 212 -9.50 5.56 1.82
C LEU A 212 -7.97 5.54 1.96
N SER A 213 -7.38 4.35 1.94
CA SER A 213 -5.94 4.12 1.89
C SER A 213 -5.41 4.32 0.47
N GLU A 214 -4.69 5.43 0.25
CA GLU A 214 -3.90 5.61 -0.97
C GLU A 214 -2.58 4.86 -0.87
N TRP A 215 -2.33 3.94 -1.80
CA TRP A 215 -1.11 3.15 -1.83
C TRP A 215 0.00 3.90 -2.54
N LEU A 216 1.10 4.16 -1.83
CA LEU A 216 2.28 4.81 -2.38
C LEU A 216 3.49 3.87 -2.35
N SER A 217 4.09 3.75 -3.52
CA SER A 217 5.39 3.16 -3.75
C SER A 217 6.51 4.05 -3.17
N VAL A 218 7.25 3.56 -2.17
CA VAL A 218 8.29 4.34 -1.46
C VAL A 218 9.71 3.77 -1.61
N PRO A 219 10.77 4.59 -1.54
CA PRO A 219 10.74 6.05 -1.62
C PRO A 219 10.28 6.52 -3.01
N LEU A 220 9.52 7.61 -3.04
CA LEU A 220 8.87 8.11 -4.27
C LEU A 220 9.86 8.46 -5.40
N SER A 221 10.98 9.10 -5.06
CA SER A 221 12.05 9.37 -6.02
C SER A 221 12.71 8.04 -6.40
N ARG A 222 12.46 7.54 -7.62
CA ARG A 222 13.04 6.31 -8.17
C ARG A 222 13.99 6.62 -9.31
N GLU A 223 14.87 5.66 -9.65
CA GLU A 223 16.03 5.90 -10.50
C GLU A 223 15.68 6.24 -11.94
N LEU A 224 14.65 5.58 -12.48
CA LEU A 224 14.25 5.70 -13.88
C LEU A 224 12.97 6.54 -14.04
N SER A 225 12.19 6.69 -12.97
CA SER A 225 11.08 7.63 -12.87
C SER A 225 11.57 9.03 -12.51
N LEU A 226 12.31 9.67 -13.43
CA LEU A 226 12.89 11.01 -13.26
C LEU A 226 12.03 12.11 -13.89
N GLU A 227 10.72 12.04 -13.70
CA GLU A 227 9.90 13.23 -13.48
C GLU A 227 8.93 12.88 -12.34
N PRO A 228 9.00 13.51 -11.15
CA PRO A 228 7.75 13.80 -10.48
C PRO A 228 7.10 14.76 -11.44
N SER A 229 6.18 14.29 -12.29
CA SER A 229 5.42 15.25 -13.06
C SER A 229 4.83 16.20 -12.02
N ASP A 230 5.11 17.50 -12.14
CA ASP A 230 4.35 18.52 -11.42
C ASP A 230 2.83 18.34 -11.73
N ASP A 231 2.53 17.53 -12.76
CA ASP A 231 1.27 16.93 -13.17
C ASP A 231 1.08 15.47 -12.72
N ALA A 232 1.54 15.05 -11.52
CA ALA A 232 0.94 13.89 -10.83
C ALA A 232 -0.49 14.24 -10.35
N ALA A 233 -1.21 15.00 -11.19
CA ALA A 233 -2.64 14.95 -11.22
C ALA A 233 -2.98 13.47 -11.36
N PRO A 234 -3.86 12.92 -10.51
CA PRO A 234 -4.41 11.61 -10.77
C PRO A 234 -4.92 11.57 -12.21
N PRO A 235 -4.95 10.38 -12.85
CA PRO A 235 -5.54 10.24 -14.16
C PRO A 235 -6.85 11.06 -14.21
N PRO A 236 -7.10 11.79 -15.30
CA PRO A 236 -8.36 12.51 -15.43
C PRO A 236 -9.48 11.53 -15.07
N PRO A 237 -10.55 11.99 -14.38
CA PRO A 237 -11.65 11.11 -14.04
C PRO A 237 -12.02 10.30 -15.29
N PRO A 238 -12.26 8.98 -15.14
CA PRO A 238 -12.40 8.06 -16.26
C PRO A 238 -13.28 8.72 -17.34
N ASP A 239 -12.86 8.64 -18.61
CA ASP A 239 -13.72 9.11 -19.69
C ASP A 239 -15.02 8.28 -19.62
N ASP A 240 -16.07 8.93 -19.10
CA ASP A 240 -17.35 8.42 -18.60
C ASP A 240 -18.18 7.70 -19.69
N ARG A 241 -17.57 7.44 -20.85
CA ARG A 241 -18.19 6.79 -22.02
C ARG A 241 -17.87 5.31 -22.12
N SER A 242 -17.02 4.77 -21.25
CA SER A 242 -16.68 3.34 -21.23
C SER A 242 -17.49 2.53 -20.22
N PHE A 243 -17.99 3.18 -19.17
CA PHE A 243 -18.91 2.60 -18.18
C PHE A 243 -20.36 3.07 -18.46
N MET A 244 -21.35 2.37 -17.92
CA MET A 244 -22.76 2.78 -18.02
C MET A 244 -23.01 4.04 -17.20
N ASP A 245 -23.94 4.89 -17.62
CA ASP A 245 -24.23 6.10 -16.83
C ASP A 245 -24.98 5.78 -15.52
N LEU A 246 -25.09 6.77 -14.64
CA LEU A 246 -25.71 6.59 -13.32
C LEU A 246 -27.17 6.11 -13.42
N ASP A 247 -27.95 6.62 -14.38
CA ASP A 247 -29.36 6.24 -14.53
C ASP A 247 -29.48 4.77 -14.99
N GLU A 248 -28.61 4.35 -15.90
CA GLU A 248 -28.49 2.96 -16.37
C GLU A 248 -28.06 2.03 -15.23
N PHE A 249 -27.06 2.43 -14.44
CA PHE A 249 -26.61 1.68 -13.27
C PHE A 249 -27.71 1.56 -12.21
N GLU A 250 -28.42 2.66 -11.92
CA GLU A 250 -29.56 2.64 -11.00
C GLU A 250 -30.68 1.70 -11.47
N ALA A 251 -30.97 1.68 -12.77
CA ALA A 251 -31.95 0.76 -13.34
C ALA A 251 -31.52 -0.70 -13.17
N LEU A 252 -30.25 -1.00 -13.42
CA LEU A 252 -29.66 -2.33 -13.22
C LEU A 252 -29.72 -2.77 -11.76
N VAL A 253 -29.32 -1.90 -10.83
CA VAL A 253 -29.35 -2.17 -9.38
C VAL A 253 -30.77 -2.44 -8.91
N ARG A 254 -31.76 -1.66 -9.36
CA ARG A 254 -33.18 -1.91 -9.04
C ARG A 254 -33.69 -3.23 -9.61
N GLU A 255 -33.29 -3.59 -10.83
CA GLU A 255 -33.65 -4.85 -11.47
C GLU A 255 -33.13 -6.05 -10.66
N GLU A 256 -31.83 -6.07 -10.37
CA GLU A 256 -31.19 -7.18 -9.64
C GLU A 256 -31.67 -7.24 -8.18
N ALA A 257 -31.89 -6.10 -7.52
CA ALA A 257 -32.46 -6.05 -6.17
C ALA A 257 -33.89 -6.61 -6.12
N ALA A 258 -34.73 -6.26 -7.09
CA ALA A 258 -36.09 -6.80 -7.17
C ALA A 258 -36.07 -8.33 -7.32
N SER A 259 -35.14 -8.89 -8.11
CA SER A 259 -34.94 -10.34 -8.21
C SER A 259 -34.49 -10.93 -6.88
N ALA A 260 -33.45 -10.38 -6.26
CA ALA A 260 -32.90 -10.89 -5.01
C ALA A 260 -33.93 -10.86 -3.87
N TYR A 261 -34.70 -9.77 -3.73
CA TYR A 261 -35.73 -9.63 -2.71
C TYR A 261 -36.87 -10.64 -2.92
N ALA A 262 -37.26 -10.89 -4.17
CA ALA A 262 -38.27 -11.90 -4.49
C ALA A 262 -37.78 -13.31 -4.16
N ASP A 263 -36.53 -13.63 -4.51
CA ASP A 263 -35.91 -14.95 -4.30
C ASP A 263 -35.71 -15.26 -2.82
N LEU A 264 -35.31 -14.27 -2.03
CA LEU A 264 -35.01 -14.43 -0.60
C LEU A 264 -36.20 -14.09 0.32
N GLY A 265 -37.31 -13.63 -0.25
CA GLY A 265 -38.53 -13.29 0.51
C GLY A 265 -38.39 -12.06 1.41
N VAL A 266 -37.47 -11.15 1.07
CA VAL A 266 -37.15 -9.94 1.85
C VAL A 266 -38.21 -8.87 1.60
N ARG A 267 -38.62 -8.19 2.68
CA ARG A 267 -39.50 -7.02 2.66
C ARG A 267 -38.92 -5.98 3.61
N GLU A 268 -39.13 -4.70 3.34
CA GLU A 268 -38.79 -3.59 4.25
C GLU A 268 -37.29 -3.22 4.35
N ILE A 269 -36.56 -3.25 3.22
CA ILE A 269 -35.22 -2.67 3.11
C ILE A 269 -35.20 -1.63 2.00
N ASP A 270 -34.77 -0.42 2.33
CA ASP A 270 -34.59 0.65 1.35
C ASP A 270 -33.33 0.38 0.51
N LEU A 271 -33.34 0.82 -0.74
CA LEU A 271 -32.21 0.67 -1.66
C LEU A 271 -31.81 2.04 -2.18
N ALA A 272 -30.54 2.39 -2.02
CA ALA A 272 -29.97 3.64 -2.48
C ALA A 272 -28.73 3.39 -3.34
N VAL A 273 -28.64 4.08 -4.47
CA VAL A 273 -27.40 4.19 -5.24
C VAL A 273 -26.78 5.53 -4.90
N ILE A 274 -25.50 5.51 -4.54
CA ILE A 274 -24.75 6.67 -4.11
C ILE A 274 -23.72 7.01 -5.20
N GLU A 275 -23.87 8.17 -5.84
CA GLU A 275 -22.90 8.70 -6.80
C GLU A 275 -21.64 9.25 -6.12
N GLY A 276 -21.77 9.74 -4.87
CA GLY A 276 -20.69 10.37 -4.11
C GLY A 276 -19.57 9.41 -3.70
N PRO A 277 -18.59 9.90 -2.93
CA PRO A 277 -17.49 9.07 -2.43
C PRO A 277 -18.04 7.84 -1.70
N ALA A 278 -17.45 6.69 -1.98
CA ALA A 278 -17.80 5.45 -1.32
C ALA A 278 -17.48 5.53 0.17
N GLU A 279 -18.29 4.83 0.97
CA GLU A 279 -17.90 4.49 2.34
C GLU A 279 -16.68 3.57 2.29
N VAL A 280 -15.86 3.61 3.33
CA VAL A 280 -14.57 2.93 3.40
C VAL A 280 -14.58 2.04 4.62
N ASP A 281 -14.07 0.83 4.48
CA ASP A 281 -13.93 -0.12 5.58
C ASP A 281 -12.78 0.25 6.54
N ASP A 282 -12.56 -0.59 7.56
CA ASP A 282 -11.49 -0.41 8.53
C ASP A 282 -10.07 -0.66 7.95
N GLY A 283 -9.97 -1.32 6.79
CA GLY A 283 -8.73 -1.49 6.02
C GLY A 283 -8.36 -0.27 5.18
N GLY A 284 -9.33 0.62 4.95
CA GLY A 284 -9.17 1.75 4.06
C GLY A 284 -9.55 1.44 2.60
N GLU A 285 -10.33 0.39 2.34
CA GLU A 285 -10.81 0.03 1.01
C GLU A 285 -12.21 0.60 0.74
N PRO A 286 -12.48 1.10 -0.49
CA PRO A 286 -13.79 1.66 -0.82
C PRO A 286 -14.80 0.53 -1.03
N LEU A 287 -15.94 0.63 -0.35
CA LEU A 287 -17.00 -0.38 -0.44
C LEU A 287 -17.71 -0.33 -1.80
N LEU A 288 -18.09 -1.51 -2.31
CA LEU A 288 -19.03 -1.65 -3.44
C LEU A 288 -20.47 -1.41 -2.98
N GLY A 289 -20.83 -1.98 -1.84
CA GLY A 289 -22.10 -1.76 -1.17
C GLY A 289 -21.94 -1.79 0.35
N CYS A 290 -22.99 -1.39 1.05
CA CYS A 290 -23.07 -1.60 2.48
C CYS A 290 -24.52 -1.72 2.97
N TYR A 291 -24.72 -2.60 3.93
CA TYR A 291 -25.94 -2.71 4.71
C TYR A 291 -25.88 -1.76 5.91
N ARG A 292 -26.95 -1.00 6.09
CA ARG A 292 -27.17 -0.16 7.27
C ARG A 292 -28.34 -0.70 8.08
N PRO A 293 -28.10 -1.13 9.34
CA PRO A 293 -29.17 -1.60 10.20
C PRO A 293 -30.16 -0.48 10.53
N PRO A 294 -31.42 -0.81 10.83
CA PRO A 294 -32.41 0.19 11.21
C PRO A 294 -31.99 0.89 12.51
N ASP A 295 -32.23 2.20 12.56
CA ASP A 295 -31.94 3.04 13.72
C ASP A 295 -33.26 3.67 14.21
N PRO A 296 -34.11 2.91 14.94
CA PRO A 296 -35.40 3.40 15.39
C PRO A 296 -35.31 4.39 16.56
N GLU A 297 -34.19 4.36 17.30
CA GLU A 297 -33.94 5.22 18.47
C GLU A 297 -33.16 6.49 18.13
N GLY A 298 -32.65 6.59 16.90
CA GLY A 298 -31.97 7.77 16.38
C GLY A 298 -32.84 9.03 16.43
N LEU A 299 -32.18 10.20 16.42
CA LEU A 299 -32.84 11.51 16.38
C LEU A 299 -33.84 11.62 15.21
N VAL A 300 -33.53 10.95 14.11
CA VAL A 300 -34.45 10.69 12.99
C VAL A 300 -34.47 9.17 12.79
N PRO A 301 -35.61 8.50 13.06
CA PRO A 301 -35.74 7.07 12.82
C PRO A 301 -35.44 6.73 11.36
N ARG A 302 -34.58 5.74 11.14
CA ARG A 302 -34.19 5.28 9.80
C ARG A 302 -34.51 3.79 9.62
N PRO A 303 -35.11 3.38 8.49
CA PRO A 303 -35.28 1.97 8.17
C PRO A 303 -33.94 1.32 7.83
N ALA A 304 -33.96 0.00 7.69
CA ALA A 304 -32.85 -0.74 7.13
C ALA A 304 -32.61 -0.29 5.68
N GLU A 305 -31.36 -0.13 5.27
CA GLU A 305 -30.99 0.40 3.97
C GLU A 305 -29.79 -0.36 3.39
N ILE A 306 -29.85 -0.72 2.11
CA ILE A 306 -28.71 -1.18 1.32
C ILE A 306 -28.26 -0.04 0.42
N ARG A 307 -26.96 0.24 0.43
CA ARG A 307 -26.32 1.23 -0.44
C ARG A 307 -25.41 0.56 -1.43
N LEU A 308 -25.39 1.01 -2.68
CA LEU A 308 -24.37 0.67 -3.66
C LEU A 308 -23.67 1.95 -4.13
N PHE A 309 -22.35 1.92 -4.28
CA PHE A 309 -21.52 3.09 -4.59
C PHE A 309 -21.09 3.08 -6.06
N TYR A 310 -21.78 3.86 -6.91
CA TYR A 310 -21.55 3.91 -8.36
C TYR A 310 -20.08 4.11 -8.73
N ARG A 311 -19.41 5.03 -8.02
CA ARG A 311 -18.00 5.35 -8.25
C ARG A 311 -17.06 4.17 -8.08
N THR A 312 -17.31 3.29 -7.10
CA THR A 312 -16.46 2.13 -6.87
C THR A 312 -16.54 1.18 -8.07
N PHE A 313 -17.75 0.89 -8.56
CA PHE A 313 -17.95 0.06 -9.76
C PHE A 313 -17.30 0.68 -11.01
N ALA A 314 -17.42 1.99 -11.19
CA ALA A 314 -16.82 2.71 -12.31
C ALA A 314 -15.28 2.70 -12.25
N ASN A 315 -14.71 2.86 -11.06
CA ASN A 315 -13.25 2.80 -10.85
C ASN A 315 -12.72 1.40 -11.17
N ILE A 316 -13.37 0.34 -10.69
CA ILE A 316 -12.98 -1.04 -11.04
C ILE A 316 -13.02 -1.26 -12.56
N ALA A 317 -14.04 -0.72 -13.25
CA ALA A 317 -14.16 -0.87 -14.71
C ALA A 317 -13.02 -0.14 -15.46
N HIS A 318 -12.56 0.97 -14.88
CA HIS A 318 -11.45 1.73 -15.42
C HIS A 318 -10.12 1.01 -15.19
N ASP A 319 -9.89 0.51 -13.97
CA ASP A 319 -8.61 -0.02 -13.53
C ASP A 319 -8.38 -1.47 -14.01
N GLU A 320 -9.41 -2.31 -13.96
CA GLU A 320 -9.34 -3.73 -14.34
C GLU A 320 -9.85 -4.00 -15.78
N GLY A 321 -10.49 -3.01 -16.39
CA GLY A 321 -11.11 -3.12 -17.70
C GLY A 321 -12.54 -3.65 -17.65
N ALA A 322 -13.04 -4.13 -18.80
CA ALA A 322 -14.43 -4.57 -18.91
C ALA A 322 -14.69 -5.85 -18.10
N TYR A 323 -15.59 -5.76 -17.11
CA TYR A 323 -16.08 -6.89 -16.30
C TYR A 323 -17.61 -7.00 -16.35
N ASP A 324 -18.15 -8.09 -15.80
CA ASP A 324 -19.59 -8.31 -15.73
C ASP A 324 -20.23 -7.52 -14.58
N VAL A 325 -20.48 -6.23 -14.82
CA VAL A 325 -21.11 -5.31 -13.84
C VAL A 325 -22.42 -5.85 -13.28
N ARG A 326 -23.21 -6.55 -14.10
CA ARG A 326 -24.48 -7.14 -13.65
C ARG A 326 -24.24 -8.28 -12.66
N ALA A 327 -23.23 -9.11 -12.90
CA ALA A 327 -22.85 -10.16 -11.96
C ALA A 327 -22.39 -9.56 -10.63
N GLU A 328 -21.50 -8.55 -10.67
CA GLU A 328 -21.01 -7.88 -9.45
C GLU A 328 -22.13 -7.21 -8.65
N VAL A 329 -23.02 -6.44 -9.32
CA VAL A 329 -24.19 -5.84 -8.65
C VAL A 329 -25.07 -6.89 -7.97
N ARG A 330 -25.30 -8.02 -8.63
CA ARG A 330 -26.09 -9.12 -8.06
C ARG A 330 -25.39 -9.73 -6.84
N GLU A 331 -24.08 -9.94 -6.92
CA GLU A 331 -23.28 -10.48 -5.82
C GLU A 331 -23.30 -9.53 -4.62
N THR A 332 -22.99 -8.23 -4.84
CA THR A 332 -23.04 -7.20 -3.80
C THR A 332 -24.38 -7.15 -3.10
N ILE A 333 -25.50 -7.06 -3.84
CA ILE A 333 -26.83 -7.00 -3.21
C ILE A 333 -27.12 -8.24 -2.35
N ARG A 334 -26.72 -9.43 -2.81
CA ARG A 334 -26.93 -10.66 -2.05
C ARG A 334 -26.06 -10.70 -0.80
N HIS A 335 -24.81 -10.26 -0.89
CA HIS A 335 -23.89 -10.11 0.25
C HIS A 335 -24.48 -9.19 1.31
N GLU A 336 -24.97 -8.00 0.93
CA GLU A 336 -25.59 -7.06 1.89
C GLU A 336 -26.89 -7.60 2.51
N LEU A 337 -27.63 -8.44 1.80
CA LEU A 337 -28.80 -9.12 2.36
C LEU A 337 -28.40 -10.20 3.38
N GLU A 338 -27.24 -10.83 3.24
CA GLU A 338 -26.73 -11.77 4.23
C GLU A 338 -26.38 -11.05 5.54
N HIS A 339 -25.73 -9.88 5.48
CA HIS A 339 -25.55 -8.99 6.64
C HIS A 339 -26.88 -8.60 7.29
N HIS A 340 -27.88 -8.27 6.48
CA HIS A 340 -29.22 -7.99 7.00
C HIS A 340 -29.81 -9.17 7.79
N PHE A 341 -29.71 -10.39 7.27
CA PHE A 341 -30.19 -11.59 7.96
C PHE A 341 -29.37 -11.91 9.22
N GLY A 342 -28.06 -11.69 9.18
CA GLY A 342 -27.18 -11.77 10.36
C GLY A 342 -27.63 -10.82 11.46
N HIS A 343 -27.82 -9.54 11.10
CA HIS A 343 -28.34 -8.53 12.02
C HIS A 343 -29.68 -8.92 12.65
N LEU A 344 -30.64 -9.40 11.86
CA LEU A 344 -31.94 -9.86 12.38
C LEU A 344 -31.82 -11.07 13.32
N SER A 345 -30.79 -11.89 13.12
CA SER A 345 -30.50 -13.06 13.96
C SER A 345 -29.73 -12.69 15.24
N GLY A 346 -29.21 -11.46 15.33
CA GLY A 346 -28.40 -10.96 16.43
C GLY A 346 -26.95 -11.44 16.42
N ASP A 347 -26.50 -11.99 15.28
CA ASP A 347 -25.17 -12.53 15.06
C ASP A 347 -24.84 -12.42 13.57
N ASP A 348 -23.82 -11.63 13.22
CA ASP A 348 -23.38 -11.42 11.84
C ASP A 348 -21.98 -12.05 11.65
N PRO A 349 -21.93 -13.34 11.28
CA PRO A 349 -20.65 -14.04 11.13
C PRO A 349 -19.83 -13.52 9.93
N LEU A 350 -20.47 -12.87 8.94
CA LEU A 350 -19.75 -12.30 7.80
C LEU A 350 -18.92 -11.09 8.23
N ASP A 351 -19.51 -10.22 9.06
CA ASP A 351 -18.80 -9.07 9.64
C ASP A 351 -17.56 -9.53 10.44
N ASP A 352 -17.68 -10.61 11.23
CA ASP A 352 -16.55 -11.21 11.95
C ASP A 352 -15.46 -11.76 11.01
N GLU A 353 -15.85 -12.39 9.90
CA GLU A 353 -14.93 -12.92 8.89
C GLU A 353 -14.16 -11.81 8.16
N GLU A 354 -14.84 -10.74 7.77
CA GLU A 354 -14.28 -9.53 7.13
C GLU A 354 -13.29 -8.83 8.07
N HIS A 355 -13.69 -8.58 9.33
CA HIS A 355 -12.80 -8.01 10.33
C HIS A 355 -11.56 -8.88 10.57
N ALA A 356 -11.73 -10.20 10.57
CA ALA A 356 -10.60 -11.11 10.71
C ALA A 356 -9.66 -11.05 9.49
N GLU A 357 -10.16 -10.79 8.28
CA GLU A 357 -9.36 -10.60 7.08
C GLU A 357 -8.55 -9.31 7.12
N ILE A 358 -9.19 -8.18 7.44
CA ILE A 358 -8.51 -6.89 7.62
C ILE A 358 -7.40 -7.01 8.68
N GLN A 359 -7.67 -7.71 9.79
CA GLN A 359 -6.66 -7.96 10.82
C GLN A 359 -5.51 -8.84 10.33
N ARG A 360 -5.78 -9.86 9.49
CA ARG A 360 -4.75 -10.70 8.89
C ARG A 360 -3.86 -9.87 7.98
N GLU A 361 -4.42 -9.04 7.10
CA GLU A 361 -3.63 -8.19 6.20
C GLU A 361 -2.79 -7.18 6.98
N HIS A 362 -3.40 -6.49 7.96
CA HIS A 362 -2.69 -5.56 8.83
C HIS A 362 -1.53 -6.25 9.56
N ALA A 363 -1.71 -7.50 10.01
CA ALA A 363 -0.65 -8.29 10.64
C ALA A 363 0.50 -8.64 9.68
N ARG A 364 0.20 -8.99 8.43
CA ARG A 364 1.22 -9.25 7.38
C ARG A 364 2.10 -8.03 7.11
N ARG A 365 1.51 -6.83 7.18
CA ARG A 365 2.22 -5.56 6.94
C ARG A 365 3.01 -5.08 8.16
N VAL A 366 2.42 -5.13 9.35
CA VAL A 366 3.04 -4.61 10.59
C VAL A 366 4.04 -5.59 11.23
N GLY A 367 3.85 -6.88 11.01
CA GLY A 367 4.57 -7.94 11.70
C GLY A 367 3.92 -8.33 13.03
N GLN A 368 3.84 -9.63 13.30
CA GLN A 368 3.16 -10.20 14.47
C GLN A 368 3.78 -9.70 15.78
N ARG A 369 5.11 -9.70 15.87
CA ARG A 369 5.81 -9.26 17.09
C ARG A 369 5.60 -7.77 17.37
N GLU A 370 5.50 -6.93 16.33
CA GLU A 370 5.22 -5.52 16.56
C GLU A 370 3.78 -5.30 17.01
N LEU A 371 2.81 -6.06 16.48
CA LEU A 371 1.43 -6.04 16.97
C LEU A 371 1.35 -6.46 18.44
N GLU A 372 2.01 -7.54 18.85
CA GLU A 372 2.09 -7.96 20.26
C GLU A 372 2.68 -6.84 21.13
N ARG A 373 3.76 -6.19 20.67
CA ARG A 373 4.36 -5.05 21.39
C ARG A 373 3.42 -3.86 21.48
N ARG A 374 2.60 -3.58 20.46
CA ARG A 374 1.60 -2.50 20.46
C ARG A 374 0.46 -2.84 21.42
N ALA A 375 -0.06 -4.07 21.40
CA ALA A 375 -1.11 -4.54 22.30
C ALA A 375 -0.69 -4.43 23.77
N VAL A 376 0.51 -4.92 24.11
CA VAL A 376 1.07 -4.78 25.47
C VAL A 376 1.19 -3.31 25.87
N ARG A 377 1.72 -2.45 24.98
CA ARG A 377 1.83 -1.00 25.23
C ARG A 377 0.46 -0.33 25.44
N SER A 378 -0.56 -0.69 24.67
CA SER A 378 -1.92 -0.18 24.82
C SER A 378 -2.50 -0.56 26.17
N PHE A 379 -2.43 -1.85 26.52
CA PHE A 379 -2.89 -2.36 27.82
C PHE A 379 -2.26 -1.59 28.99
N TRP A 380 -0.95 -1.35 28.96
CA TRP A 380 -0.28 -0.56 30.00
C TRP A 380 -0.71 0.91 30.02
N SER A 381 -0.98 1.50 28.85
CA SER A 381 -1.48 2.87 28.73
C SER A 381 -2.90 3.01 29.31
N GLU A 382 -3.78 2.05 29.03
CA GLU A 382 -5.13 1.97 29.56
C GLU A 382 -5.12 1.76 31.07
N LEU A 383 -4.30 0.83 31.57
CA LEU A 383 -4.12 0.59 32.99
C LEU A 383 -3.61 1.85 33.72
N ARG A 384 -2.62 2.54 33.14
CA ARG A 384 -2.14 3.83 33.67
C ARG A 384 -3.24 4.88 33.70
N THR A 385 -4.04 4.96 32.64
CA THR A 385 -5.17 5.90 32.55
C THR A 385 -6.25 5.57 33.57
N PHE A 386 -6.56 4.28 33.77
CA PHE A 386 -7.47 3.79 34.79
C PHE A 386 -6.99 4.20 36.18
N PHE A 387 -5.73 3.93 36.55
CA PHE A 387 -5.18 4.34 37.84
C PHE A 387 -5.12 5.87 37.99
N ALA A 388 -4.77 6.61 36.94
CA ALA A 388 -4.77 8.07 36.94
C ALA A 388 -6.18 8.67 37.12
N ARG A 389 -7.24 7.96 36.72
CA ARG A 389 -8.64 8.38 36.93
C ARG A 389 -9.22 7.89 38.27
N THR A 390 -8.78 6.73 38.77
CA THR A 390 -9.37 6.08 39.94
C THR A 390 -8.58 6.27 41.25
N TRP A 391 -7.39 6.89 41.23
CA TRP A 391 -6.54 7.01 42.43
C TRP A 391 -7.23 7.65 43.64
N LEU A 392 -8.12 8.64 43.44
CA LEU A 392 -8.88 9.25 44.55
C LEU A 392 -9.82 8.24 45.23
N VAL A 393 -10.46 7.37 44.44
CA VAL A 393 -11.34 6.31 44.97
C VAL A 393 -10.50 5.32 45.79
N TRP A 394 -9.34 4.93 45.29
CA TRP A 394 -8.42 4.04 46.02
C TRP A 394 -7.89 4.66 47.30
N LEU A 395 -7.59 5.98 47.32
CA LEU A 395 -7.19 6.68 48.53
C LEU A 395 -8.32 6.77 49.56
N ILE A 396 -9.56 7.01 49.12
CA ILE A 396 -10.73 7.02 50.00
C ILE A 396 -10.94 5.62 50.60
N ALA A 397 -10.92 4.58 49.76
CA ALA A 397 -11.05 3.20 50.19
C ALA A 397 -9.97 2.84 51.22
N LEU A 398 -8.69 3.15 50.92
CA LEU A 398 -7.57 2.92 51.82
C LEU A 398 -7.76 3.65 53.17
N SER A 399 -8.21 4.91 53.13
CA SER A 399 -8.44 5.71 54.34
C SER A 399 -9.56 5.12 55.21
N VAL A 400 -10.66 4.67 54.59
CA VAL A 400 -11.76 4.00 55.28
C VAL A 400 -11.30 2.69 55.90
N THR A 401 -10.55 1.86 55.16
CA THR A 401 -10.01 0.60 55.68
C THR A 401 -9.05 0.84 56.84
N LEU A 402 -8.17 1.84 56.75
CA LEU A 402 -7.23 2.16 57.82
C LEU A 402 -7.94 2.64 59.10
N LEU A 403 -8.98 3.47 58.94
CA LEU A 403 -9.83 3.92 60.04
C LEU A 403 -10.56 2.75 60.71
N ALA A 404 -11.08 1.79 59.94
CA ALA A 404 -11.74 0.61 60.45
C ALA A 404 -10.79 -0.28 61.28
N VAL A 405 -9.58 -0.55 60.76
CA VAL A 405 -8.56 -1.33 61.47
C VAL A 405 -8.11 -0.64 62.77
N LEU A 406 -7.93 0.69 62.73
CA LEU A 406 -7.57 1.44 63.93
C LEU A 406 -8.68 1.44 64.99
N ALA A 407 -9.95 1.43 64.58
CA ALA A 407 -11.09 1.35 65.48
C ALA A 407 -11.21 -0.02 66.18
N GLU A 408 -10.86 -1.13 65.50
CA GLU A 408 -10.83 -2.47 66.12
C GLU A 408 -9.64 -2.68 67.07
N SER A 409 -8.57 -1.91 66.92
CA SER A 409 -7.36 -2.01 67.75
C SER A 409 -7.41 -1.21 69.06
N ARG A 410 -8.50 -0.48 69.33
CA ARG A 410 -8.75 0.28 70.56
C ARG A 410 -9.85 -0.38 71.38
#